data_AF-A0A958Z708-F1
#
_entry.id   AF-A0A958Z708-F1
#
_cell.length_a   1.000
_cell.length_b   1.000
_cell.length_c   1.000
_cell.angle_alpha   90.00
_cell.angle_beta   90.00
_cell.angle_gamma   90.00
#
_symmetry.space_group_name_H-M   'P 1'
#
loop_
_entity.id
_entity.type
_entity.pdbx_description
1 polymer ?
#
loop_
_entity_poly.entity_id
_entity_poly.type
_entity_poly.pdbx_seq_one_letter_code
_entity_poly.pdbx_strand_id
1 'polypeptide(L)'
;MEIILCAAFFSLNSFAQPQPTKEQKKELKAARNYLSEAQQALQKDKFPEAEADYRKAISLNPKSETAKYNLGTAYYGKEKNAEAMLRFKQAATTATSKAEKHKAFHNLGNTYMNEKKYTEAVEAYKNALRNNPNDDETRYNLALAKDMLEKNPPPPQDDKKDDKDQNKENQDQDKKDQQDQDNKNNEGDKGDEKDEKDKGDQNEDKKEGDKDKDQGKPDKPKDEEGDKPQQQQPVPGQLSPQQVKSLLEAMNNEEKKTQEKINAEKQKGAKVRTDKDW
;
A
#
# COMPACT_ATOMS: atom_id res chain seq x y z
N MET A 1 -37.25 48.23 37.89
CA MET A 1 -36.80 46.85 37.64
C MET A 1 -36.22 46.83 36.24
N GLU A 2 -34.91 46.62 36.18
CA GLU A 2 -34.11 46.49 34.96
C GLU A 2 -34.38 45.13 34.30
N ILE A 3 -34.47 45.11 32.96
CA ILE A 3 -34.25 43.87 32.19
C ILE A 3 -33.32 44.24 31.04
N ILE A 4 -32.03 43.99 31.27
CA ILE A 4 -30.97 44.02 30.26
C ILE A 4 -31.12 42.74 29.43
N LEU A 5 -31.59 42.86 28.19
CA LEU A 5 -31.67 41.74 27.26
C LEU A 5 -30.34 41.63 26.49
N CYS A 6 -29.42 40.82 27.02
CA CYS A 6 -28.18 40.45 26.33
C CYS A 6 -28.48 39.55 25.12
N ALA A 7 -28.56 40.13 23.93
CA ALA A 7 -28.55 39.37 22.68
C ALA A 7 -27.10 38.95 22.36
N ALA A 8 -26.76 37.69 22.68
CA ALA A 8 -25.49 37.09 22.28
C ALA A 8 -25.49 36.83 20.77
N PHE A 9 -24.75 37.67 20.02
CA PHE A 9 -24.44 37.41 18.62
C PHE A 9 -23.45 36.24 18.53
N PHE A 10 -23.95 35.05 18.19
CA PHE A 10 -23.11 33.94 17.76
C PHE A 10 -22.64 34.21 16.33
N SER A 11 -21.45 34.82 16.21
CA SER A 11 -20.77 34.99 14.93
C SER A 11 -20.31 33.62 14.41
N LEU A 12 -21.01 33.11 13.39
CA LEU A 12 -20.58 31.97 12.58
C LEU A 12 -19.29 32.35 11.84
N ASN A 13 -18.13 32.09 12.45
CA ASN A 13 -16.85 32.14 11.75
C ASN A 13 -16.79 30.96 10.76
N SER A 14 -17.18 31.22 9.52
CA SER A 14 -16.94 30.30 8.41
C SER A 14 -15.43 30.21 8.18
N PHE A 15 -14.85 29.07 8.53
CA PHE A 15 -13.44 28.78 8.28
C PHE A 15 -13.25 28.51 6.78
N ALA A 16 -13.12 29.57 5.99
CA ALA A 16 -12.82 29.47 4.56
C ALA A 16 -11.38 28.96 4.39
N GLN A 17 -11.21 27.80 3.75
CA GLN A 17 -9.88 27.33 3.34
C GLN A 17 -9.22 28.40 2.43
N PRO A 18 -7.96 28.80 2.68
CA PRO A 18 -7.31 29.81 1.87
C PRO A 18 -7.20 29.34 0.41
N GLN A 19 -7.62 30.20 -0.51
CA GLN A 19 -7.52 29.93 -1.95
C GLN A 19 -6.05 29.88 -2.37
N PRO A 20 -5.68 29.02 -3.34
CA PRO A 20 -4.29 28.90 -3.76
C PRO A 20 -3.78 30.19 -4.42
N THR A 21 -2.54 30.57 -4.11
CA THR A 21 -1.85 31.74 -4.68
C THR A 21 -1.64 31.60 -6.19
N LYS A 22 -1.22 32.68 -6.88
CA LYS A 22 -0.92 32.61 -8.32
C LYS A 22 0.23 31.62 -8.60
N GLU A 23 1.21 31.61 -7.72
CA GLU A 23 2.37 30.73 -7.74
C GLU A 23 1.95 29.27 -7.55
N GLN A 24 1.13 28.99 -6.53
CA GLN A 24 0.58 27.64 -6.30
C GLN A 24 -0.29 27.17 -7.48
N LYS A 25 -1.08 28.05 -8.10
CA LYS A 25 -1.83 27.71 -9.31
C LYS A 25 -0.92 27.34 -10.48
N LYS A 26 0.22 28.02 -10.62
CA LYS A 26 1.23 27.71 -11.64
C LYS A 26 1.88 26.36 -11.38
N GLU A 27 2.24 26.04 -10.14
CA GLU A 27 2.79 24.74 -9.74
C GLU A 27 1.77 23.61 -9.96
N LEU A 28 0.52 23.80 -9.56
CA LEU A 28 -0.55 22.83 -9.82
C LEU A 28 -0.79 22.60 -11.32
N LYS A 29 -0.63 23.63 -12.15
CA LYS A 29 -0.69 23.48 -13.61
C LYS A 29 0.50 22.68 -14.13
N ALA A 30 1.72 23.00 -13.68
CA ALA A 30 2.92 22.26 -14.05
C ALA A 30 2.85 20.78 -13.61
N ALA A 31 2.35 20.49 -12.40
CA ALA A 31 2.12 19.14 -11.91
C ALA A 31 1.19 18.34 -12.84
N ARG A 32 0.10 18.95 -13.33
CA ARG A 32 -0.81 18.31 -14.29
C ARG A 32 -0.15 18.04 -15.65
N ASN A 33 0.72 18.95 -16.10
CA ASN A 33 1.47 18.74 -17.34
C ASN A 33 2.41 17.53 -17.21
N TYR A 34 3.19 17.47 -16.13
CA TYR A 34 4.05 16.32 -15.86
C TYR A 34 3.27 15.00 -15.74
N LEU A 35 2.06 15.01 -15.16
CA LEU A 35 1.20 13.82 -15.16
C LEU A 35 0.82 13.34 -16.56
N SER A 36 0.53 14.28 -17.46
CA SER A 36 0.20 13.97 -18.85
C SER A 36 1.43 13.45 -19.61
N GLU A 37 2.58 14.09 -19.43
CA GLU A 37 3.86 13.68 -20.03
C GLU A 37 4.28 12.29 -19.56
N ALA A 38 4.17 12.01 -18.26
CA ALA A 38 4.44 10.69 -17.71
C ALA A 38 3.56 9.60 -18.33
N GLN A 39 2.26 9.88 -18.48
CA GLN A 39 1.34 8.94 -19.12
C GLN A 39 1.69 8.69 -20.59
N GLN A 40 2.11 9.73 -21.33
CA GLN A 40 2.55 9.59 -22.71
C GLN A 40 3.87 8.82 -22.83
N ALA A 41 4.79 9.01 -21.88
CA ALA A 41 6.03 8.26 -21.81
C ALA A 41 5.77 6.77 -21.55
N LEU A 42 4.85 6.42 -20.64
CA LEU A 42 4.42 5.03 -20.44
C LEU A 42 3.82 4.40 -21.70
N GLN A 43 2.99 5.13 -22.45
CA GLN A 43 2.43 4.63 -23.71
C GLN A 43 3.50 4.34 -24.78
N LYS A 44 4.70 4.91 -24.63
CA LYS A 44 5.86 4.70 -25.50
C LYS A 44 6.90 3.75 -24.88
N ASP A 45 6.52 3.03 -23.81
CA ASP A 45 7.40 2.15 -23.01
C ASP A 45 8.64 2.84 -22.40
N LYS A 46 8.61 4.17 -22.29
CA LYS A 46 9.67 5.00 -21.70
C LYS A 46 9.49 5.15 -20.20
N PHE A 47 9.73 4.04 -19.49
CA PHE A 47 9.49 3.97 -18.05
C PHE A 47 10.36 4.94 -17.21
N PRO A 48 11.68 5.07 -17.44
CA PRO A 48 12.51 6.02 -16.66
C PRO A 48 12.03 7.47 -16.78
N GLU A 49 11.63 7.89 -17.98
CA GLU A 49 11.09 9.22 -18.23
C GLU A 49 9.74 9.41 -17.54
N ALA A 50 8.85 8.42 -17.64
CA ALA A 50 7.58 8.44 -16.94
C ALA A 50 7.73 8.53 -15.42
N GLU A 51 8.65 7.75 -14.85
CA GLU A 51 8.96 7.76 -13.42
C GLU A 51 9.45 9.15 -12.98
N ALA A 52 10.36 9.76 -13.75
CA ALA A 52 10.88 11.10 -13.47
C ALA A 52 9.76 12.15 -13.47
N ASP A 53 8.88 12.12 -14.46
CA ASP A 53 7.78 13.09 -14.58
C ASP A 53 6.70 12.88 -13.52
N TYR A 54 6.36 11.63 -13.17
CA TYR A 54 5.48 11.37 -12.02
C TYR A 54 6.06 11.93 -10.71
N ARG A 55 7.36 11.73 -10.46
CA ARG A 55 8.03 12.27 -9.27
C ARG A 55 8.01 13.80 -9.24
N LYS A 56 8.23 14.47 -10.37
CA LYS A 56 8.07 15.93 -10.48
C LYS A 56 6.64 16.37 -10.21
N ALA A 57 5.65 15.66 -10.73
CA ALA A 57 4.24 15.95 -10.45
C ALA A 57 3.90 15.82 -8.96
N ILE A 58 4.41 14.79 -8.28
CA ILE A 58 4.24 14.59 -6.83
C ILE A 58 4.94 15.71 -6.05
N SER A 59 6.16 16.09 -6.45
CA SER A 59 6.91 17.18 -5.83
C SER A 59 6.15 18.52 -5.87
N LEU A 60 5.58 18.86 -7.03
CA LEU A 60 4.82 20.10 -7.23
C LEU A 60 3.40 20.05 -6.64
N ASN A 61 2.83 18.85 -6.49
CA ASN A 61 1.54 18.65 -5.84
C ASN A 61 1.56 17.41 -4.93
N PRO A 62 2.09 17.54 -3.70
CA PRO A 62 2.18 16.41 -2.76
C PRO A 62 0.82 15.83 -2.37
N LYS A 63 -0.27 16.57 -2.58
CA LYS A 63 -1.64 16.12 -2.32
C LYS A 63 -2.29 15.44 -3.53
N SER A 64 -1.55 15.20 -4.62
CA SER A 64 -2.06 14.47 -5.77
C SER A 64 -2.10 12.97 -5.49
N GLU A 65 -3.26 12.47 -5.09
CA GLU A 65 -3.53 11.03 -5.04
C GLU A 65 -3.26 10.38 -6.40
N THR A 66 -3.75 10.99 -7.48
CA THR A 66 -3.65 10.44 -8.84
C THR A 66 -2.21 10.25 -9.29
N ALA A 67 -1.31 11.20 -8.97
CA ALA A 67 0.11 11.06 -9.28
C ALA A 67 0.74 9.86 -8.57
N LYS A 68 0.45 9.71 -7.27
CA LYS A 68 0.94 8.60 -6.45
C LYS A 68 0.38 7.26 -6.92
N TYR A 69 -0.93 7.20 -7.19
CA TYR A 69 -1.61 6.00 -7.69
C TYR A 69 -1.08 5.56 -9.06
N ASN A 70 -0.91 6.49 -10.00
CA ASN A 70 -0.41 6.18 -11.34
C ASN A 70 1.04 5.70 -11.30
N LEU A 71 1.89 6.34 -10.50
CA LEU A 71 3.27 5.87 -10.32
C LEU A 71 3.32 4.49 -9.65
N GLY A 72 2.47 4.23 -8.65
CA GLY A 72 2.34 2.89 -8.05
C GLY A 72 1.92 1.84 -9.07
N THR A 73 0.98 2.18 -9.96
CA THR A 73 0.54 1.29 -11.05
C THR A 73 1.66 1.03 -12.06
N ALA A 74 2.45 2.05 -12.38
CA ALA A 74 3.62 1.90 -13.25
C ALA A 74 4.67 0.98 -12.62
N TYR A 75 4.98 1.14 -11.32
CA TYR A 75 5.89 0.26 -10.60
C TYR A 75 5.38 -1.18 -10.55
N TYR A 76 4.09 -1.37 -10.26
CA TYR A 76 3.45 -2.69 -10.25
C TYR A 76 3.58 -3.38 -11.60
N GLY A 77 3.32 -2.67 -12.70
CA GLY A 77 3.50 -3.21 -14.06
C GLY A 77 4.95 -3.52 -14.46
N LYS A 78 5.94 -3.03 -13.70
CA LYS A 78 7.36 -3.36 -13.84
C LYS A 78 7.87 -4.32 -12.77
N GLU A 79 6.97 -4.94 -12.01
CA GLU A 79 7.27 -5.88 -10.92
C GLU A 79 8.13 -5.27 -9.79
N LYS A 80 8.18 -3.93 -9.72
CA LYS A 80 8.81 -3.17 -8.64
C LYS A 80 7.85 -3.07 -7.45
N ASN A 81 7.57 -4.21 -6.82
CA ASN A 81 6.49 -4.35 -5.85
C ASN A 81 6.73 -3.52 -4.59
N ALA A 82 7.98 -3.36 -4.12
CA ALA A 82 8.30 -2.55 -2.95
C ALA A 82 7.91 -1.08 -3.13
N GLU A 83 8.29 -0.50 -4.27
CA GLU A 83 7.98 0.86 -4.65
C GLU A 83 6.48 1.03 -4.93
N ALA A 84 5.84 0.04 -5.56
CA ALA A 84 4.40 0.03 -5.78
C ALA A 84 3.62 0.07 -4.45
N MET A 85 3.98 -0.77 -3.47
CA MET A 85 3.36 -0.79 -2.14
C MET A 85 3.44 0.59 -1.47
N LEU A 86 4.63 1.21 -1.49
CA LEU A 86 4.83 2.55 -0.92
C LEU A 86 3.90 3.57 -1.59
N ARG A 87 3.88 3.61 -2.92
CA ARG A 87 3.08 4.58 -3.67
C ARG A 87 1.58 4.37 -3.50
N PHE A 88 1.10 3.13 -3.49
CA PHE A 88 -0.32 2.85 -3.22
C PHE A 88 -0.71 3.20 -1.79
N LYS A 89 0.16 2.97 -0.79
CA LYS A 89 -0.08 3.41 0.59
C LYS A 89 -0.19 4.94 0.66
N GLN A 90 0.73 5.67 0.02
CA GLN A 90 0.67 7.14 -0.06
C GLN A 90 -0.59 7.63 -0.78
N ALA A 91 -1.00 6.97 -1.87
CA ALA A 91 -2.24 7.28 -2.58
C ALA A 91 -3.46 7.10 -1.67
N ALA A 92 -3.56 5.96 -0.98
CA ALA A 92 -4.64 5.69 -0.03
C ALA A 92 -4.72 6.72 1.12
N THR A 93 -3.57 7.17 1.63
CA THR A 93 -3.51 8.23 2.66
C THR A 93 -3.95 9.59 2.13
N THR A 94 -3.64 9.90 0.86
CA THR A 94 -3.94 11.20 0.25
C THR A 94 -5.35 11.27 -0.33
N ALA A 95 -5.95 10.11 -0.64
CA ALA A 95 -7.26 9.96 -1.23
C ALA A 95 -8.37 10.63 -0.41
N THR A 96 -9.19 11.40 -1.11
CA THR A 96 -10.28 12.18 -0.50
C THR A 96 -11.65 11.51 -0.71
N SER A 97 -11.80 10.74 -1.79
CA SER A 97 -13.02 10.02 -2.10
C SER A 97 -12.93 8.53 -1.74
N LYS A 98 -14.10 7.90 -1.54
CA LYS A 98 -14.19 6.45 -1.39
C LYS A 98 -13.67 5.71 -2.62
N ALA A 99 -13.95 6.21 -3.83
CA ALA A 99 -13.52 5.58 -5.06
C ALA A 99 -11.99 5.54 -5.20
N GLU A 100 -11.30 6.64 -4.88
CA GLU A 100 -9.83 6.72 -4.84
C GLU A 100 -9.26 5.74 -3.80
N LYS A 101 -9.78 5.77 -2.57
CA LYS A 101 -9.35 4.86 -1.50
C LYS A 101 -9.51 3.40 -1.91
N HIS A 102 -10.65 3.04 -2.50
CA HIS A 102 -10.90 1.70 -2.99
C HIS A 102 -9.84 1.25 -3.98
N LYS A 103 -9.56 2.04 -5.04
CA LYS A 103 -8.55 1.72 -6.05
C LYS A 103 -7.16 1.55 -5.44
N ALA A 104 -6.75 2.48 -4.58
CA ALA A 104 -5.44 2.42 -3.94
C ALA A 104 -5.30 1.18 -3.04
N PHE A 105 -6.30 0.87 -2.22
CA PHE A 105 -6.27 -0.32 -1.36
C PHE A 105 -6.38 -1.63 -2.14
N HIS A 106 -7.15 -1.67 -3.23
CA HIS A 106 -7.26 -2.84 -4.09
C HIS A 106 -5.89 -3.19 -4.69
N ASN A 107 -5.22 -2.21 -5.31
CA ASN A 107 -3.92 -2.44 -5.91
C ASN A 107 -2.83 -2.69 -4.86
N LEU A 108 -2.92 -2.08 -3.68
CA LEU A 108 -2.04 -2.42 -2.56
C LEU A 108 -2.20 -3.90 -2.17
N GLY A 109 -3.44 -4.41 -2.13
CA GLY A 109 -3.72 -5.83 -1.91
C GLY A 109 -3.12 -6.72 -2.99
N ASN A 110 -3.29 -6.37 -4.27
CA ASN A 110 -2.68 -7.11 -5.39
C ASN A 110 -1.16 -7.15 -5.28
N THR A 111 -0.55 -6.03 -4.89
CA THR A 111 0.90 -5.94 -4.71
C THR A 111 1.37 -6.83 -3.55
N TYR A 112 0.64 -6.85 -2.42
CA TYR A 112 0.92 -7.77 -1.32
C TYR A 112 0.75 -9.24 -1.72
N MET A 113 -0.23 -9.57 -2.56
CA MET A 113 -0.41 -10.92 -3.09
C MET A 113 0.81 -11.38 -3.91
N ASN A 114 1.34 -10.52 -4.78
CA ASN A 114 2.54 -10.82 -5.56
C ASN A 114 3.77 -11.08 -4.67
N GLU A 115 3.90 -10.32 -3.59
CA GLU A 115 4.96 -10.48 -2.58
C GLU A 115 4.67 -11.59 -1.55
N LYS A 116 3.56 -12.33 -1.72
CA LYS A 116 3.11 -13.39 -0.79
C LYS A 116 2.89 -12.93 0.65
N LYS A 117 2.66 -11.63 0.84
CA LYS A 117 2.32 -10.99 2.13
C LYS A 117 0.82 -11.10 2.39
N TYR A 118 0.35 -12.32 2.61
CA TYR A 118 -1.09 -12.63 2.57
C TYR A 118 -1.89 -11.95 3.69
N THR A 119 -1.30 -11.77 4.88
CA THR A 119 -1.94 -11.06 6.00
C THR A 119 -2.25 -9.61 5.62
N GLU A 120 -1.27 -8.91 5.04
CA GLU A 120 -1.39 -7.53 4.61
C GLU A 120 -2.31 -7.39 3.38
N ALA A 121 -2.28 -8.37 2.46
CA ALA A 121 -3.22 -8.44 1.34
C ALA A 121 -4.68 -8.51 1.81
N VAL A 122 -4.97 -9.39 2.79
CA VAL A 122 -6.31 -9.52 3.38
C VAL A 122 -6.79 -8.19 3.98
N GLU A 123 -5.94 -7.49 4.73
CA GLU A 123 -6.30 -6.20 5.32
C GLU A 123 -6.48 -5.10 4.26
N ALA A 124 -5.62 -5.06 3.24
CA ALA A 124 -5.75 -4.13 2.13
C ALA A 124 -7.07 -4.33 1.36
N TYR A 125 -7.42 -5.57 0.99
CA TYR A 125 -8.69 -5.85 0.31
C TYR A 125 -9.91 -5.57 1.19
N LYS A 126 -9.85 -5.84 2.50
CA LYS A 126 -10.91 -5.43 3.43
C LYS A 126 -11.09 -3.91 3.43
N ASN A 127 -10.00 -3.15 3.45
CA ASN A 127 -10.06 -1.69 3.34
C ASN A 127 -10.62 -1.22 1.99
N ALA A 128 -10.29 -1.90 0.90
CA ALA A 128 -10.88 -1.61 -0.41
C ALA A 128 -12.40 -1.82 -0.42
N LEU A 129 -12.90 -2.95 0.13
CA LEU A 129 -14.33 -3.26 0.21
C LEU A 129 -15.10 -2.36 1.19
N ARG A 130 -14.46 -1.85 2.24
CA ARG A 130 -15.06 -0.80 3.10
C ARG A 130 -15.40 0.47 2.31
N ASN A 131 -14.66 0.75 1.23
CA ASN A 131 -14.85 1.93 0.40
C ASN A 131 -15.73 1.66 -0.84
N ASN A 132 -15.69 0.44 -1.39
CA ASN A 132 -16.63 -0.02 -2.42
C ASN A 132 -17.11 -1.46 -2.11
N PRO A 133 -18.23 -1.62 -1.40
CA PRO A 133 -18.74 -2.93 -0.99
C PRO A 133 -19.26 -3.79 -2.13
N ASN A 134 -19.42 -3.25 -3.34
CA ASN A 134 -20.03 -3.95 -4.49
C ASN A 134 -19.01 -4.49 -5.48
N ASP A 135 -17.71 -4.32 -5.24
CA ASP A 135 -16.67 -4.80 -6.15
C ASP A 135 -16.43 -6.31 -6.05
N ASP A 136 -16.87 -7.05 -7.08
CA ASP A 136 -16.73 -8.51 -7.16
C ASP A 136 -15.27 -8.95 -7.29
N GLU A 137 -14.44 -8.20 -8.03
CA GLU A 137 -13.02 -8.52 -8.21
C GLU A 137 -12.28 -8.48 -6.87
N THR A 138 -12.46 -7.42 -6.07
CA THR A 138 -11.87 -7.34 -4.73
C THR A 138 -12.40 -8.44 -3.80
N ARG A 139 -13.70 -8.81 -3.90
CA ARG A 139 -14.25 -9.93 -3.11
C ARG A 139 -13.56 -11.24 -3.42
N TYR A 140 -13.40 -11.53 -4.72
CA TYR A 140 -12.69 -12.71 -5.19
C TYR A 140 -11.23 -12.70 -4.71
N ASN A 141 -10.51 -11.58 -4.89
CA ASN A 141 -9.12 -11.46 -4.46
C ASN A 141 -8.96 -11.58 -2.94
N LEU A 142 -9.91 -11.06 -2.14
CA LEU A 142 -9.93 -11.25 -0.68
C LEU A 142 -10.10 -12.72 -0.31
N ALA A 143 -10.99 -13.45 -0.98
CA ALA A 143 -11.17 -14.87 -0.73
C ALA A 143 -9.90 -15.66 -1.06
N LEU A 144 -9.27 -15.37 -2.20
CA LEU A 144 -8.00 -15.96 -2.60
C LEU A 144 -6.89 -15.64 -1.58
N ALA A 145 -6.79 -14.38 -1.13
CA ALA A 145 -5.80 -13.98 -0.12
C ALA A 145 -5.97 -14.75 1.21
N LYS A 146 -7.22 -14.98 1.63
CA LYS A 146 -7.51 -15.78 2.84
C LYS A 146 -7.13 -17.25 2.68
N ASP A 147 -7.44 -17.85 1.54
CA ASP A 147 -7.05 -19.23 1.22
C ASP A 147 -5.51 -19.39 1.18
N MET A 148 -4.82 -18.43 0.57
CA MET A 148 -3.35 -18.42 0.54
C MET A 148 -2.74 -18.23 1.94
N LEU A 149 -3.35 -17.39 2.78
CA LEU A 149 -2.94 -17.21 4.19
C LEU A 149 -3.16 -18.49 5.01
N GLU A 150 -4.28 -19.19 4.82
CA GLU A 150 -4.56 -20.46 5.51
C GLU A 150 -3.56 -21.55 5.11
N LYS A 151 -3.20 -21.62 3.82
CA LYS A 151 -2.21 -22.57 3.30
C LYS A 151 -0.76 -22.22 3.69
N ASN A 152 -0.49 -20.96 3.96
CA ASN A 152 0.83 -20.43 4.29
C ASN A 152 0.74 -19.55 5.56
N PRO A 153 0.41 -20.15 6.72
CA PRO A 153 0.25 -19.37 7.94
C PRO A 153 1.60 -18.74 8.32
N PRO A 154 1.61 -17.50 8.83
CA PRO A 154 2.84 -16.91 9.35
C PRO A 154 3.40 -17.81 10.45
N PRO A 155 4.73 -17.88 10.61
CA PRO A 155 5.32 -18.58 11.74
C PRO A 155 4.74 -18.00 13.04
N PRO A 156 4.57 -18.80 14.10
CA PRO A 156 4.14 -18.31 15.40
C PRO A 156 5.00 -17.11 15.79
N GLN A 157 4.39 -15.93 15.86
CA GLN A 157 5.06 -14.73 16.33
C GLN A 157 5.13 -14.84 17.85
N ASP A 158 6.34 -14.91 18.42
CA ASP A 158 6.54 -14.60 19.82
C ASP A 158 6.07 -13.16 20.02
N ASP A 159 5.08 -12.98 20.90
CA ASP A 159 4.37 -11.72 21.16
C ASP A 159 5.32 -10.53 21.46
N LYS A 160 5.86 -9.92 20.42
CA LYS A 160 6.34 -8.54 20.47
C LYS A 160 5.30 -7.69 19.80
N LYS A 161 4.47 -7.08 20.65
CA LYS A 161 3.54 -6.01 20.30
C LYS A 161 4.31 -4.84 19.71
N ASP A 162 4.50 -4.85 18.40
CA ASP A 162 4.80 -3.62 17.67
C ASP A 162 3.46 -2.95 17.34
N ASP A 163 2.99 -2.19 18.32
CA ASP A 163 1.86 -1.29 18.20
C ASP A 163 2.08 -0.31 17.04
N LYS A 164 1.13 -0.33 16.11
CA LYS A 164 0.68 0.77 15.25
C LYS A 164 1.46 2.09 15.35
N ASP A 165 2.46 2.28 14.49
CA ASP A 165 2.76 3.63 13.97
C ASP A 165 3.29 3.59 12.53
N GLN A 166 2.51 3.03 11.62
CA GLN A 166 2.85 3.01 10.19
C GLN A 166 2.48 4.30 9.44
N ASN A 167 2.10 5.38 10.13
CA ASN A 167 1.56 6.58 9.49
C ASN A 167 2.49 7.81 9.52
N LYS A 168 3.71 7.68 10.07
CA LYS A 168 4.69 8.79 10.11
C LYS A 168 5.83 8.69 9.10
N GLU A 169 6.17 7.52 8.58
CA GLU A 169 7.36 7.37 7.70
C GLU A 169 7.15 7.81 6.24
N ASN A 170 5.90 8.00 5.80
CA ASN A 170 5.62 8.28 4.39
C ASN A 170 5.88 9.74 3.96
N GLN A 171 6.11 10.67 4.89
CA GLN A 171 6.37 12.09 4.56
C GLN A 171 7.84 12.40 4.29
N ASP A 172 8.78 11.60 4.82
CA ASP A 172 10.21 11.86 4.65
C ASP A 172 10.80 11.29 3.36
N GLN A 173 10.17 10.24 2.78
CA GLN A 173 10.62 9.65 1.52
C GLN A 173 10.41 10.55 0.29
N ASP A 174 9.31 11.32 0.24
CA ASP A 174 9.07 12.24 -0.88
C ASP A 174 10.14 13.37 -0.93
N LYS A 175 10.73 13.74 0.22
CA LYS A 175 11.85 14.71 0.27
C LYS A 175 13.18 14.10 -0.17
N LYS A 176 13.43 12.83 0.14
CA LYS A 176 14.63 12.11 -0.31
C LYS A 176 14.63 11.93 -1.83
N ASP A 177 13.45 11.68 -2.39
CA ASP A 177 13.27 11.58 -3.83
C ASP A 177 13.54 12.89 -4.58
N GLN A 178 13.41 14.05 -3.92
CA GLN A 178 13.79 15.34 -4.51
C GLN A 178 15.33 15.47 -4.60
N GLN A 179 16.07 15.01 -3.59
CA GLN A 179 17.55 15.11 -3.57
C GLN A 179 18.21 14.21 -4.63
N ASP A 180 17.65 13.05 -4.93
CA ASP A 180 18.20 12.14 -5.95
C ASP A 180 17.96 12.63 -7.39
N GLN A 181 16.99 13.52 -7.62
CA GLN A 181 16.75 14.11 -8.95
C GLN A 181 17.73 15.23 -9.27
N ASP A 182 18.13 16.02 -8.27
CA ASP A 182 19.10 17.10 -8.46
C ASP A 182 20.52 16.57 -8.75
N ASN A 183 20.83 15.34 -8.33
CA ASN A 183 22.17 14.76 -8.48
C ASN A 183 22.40 13.96 -9.78
N LYS A 184 21.37 13.74 -10.60
CA LYS A 184 21.48 13.00 -11.89
C LYS A 184 21.58 13.88 -13.13
N ASN A 185 21.58 15.21 -12.99
CA ASN A 185 21.68 16.15 -14.10
C ASN A 185 23.10 16.71 -14.32
N ASN A 186 24.14 16.12 -13.71
CA ASN A 186 25.48 16.70 -13.75
C ASN A 186 26.60 15.71 -14.13
N GLU A 187 26.32 14.74 -15.00
CA GLU A 187 27.40 13.98 -15.68
C GLU A 187 27.51 14.43 -17.14
N GLY A 188 28.33 15.47 -17.32
CA GLY A 188 28.79 15.96 -18.60
C GLY A 188 30.16 16.60 -18.46
N ASP A 189 31.18 15.85 -18.89
CA ASP A 189 32.46 16.33 -19.46
C ASP A 189 33.62 16.79 -18.53
N LYS A 190 34.77 16.10 -18.67
CA LYS A 190 36.17 16.38 -18.25
C LYS A 190 36.51 16.28 -16.75
N GLY A 191 37.62 15.73 -16.30
CA GLY A 191 38.90 15.31 -16.89
C GLY A 191 40.01 15.56 -15.85
N ASP A 192 40.90 14.57 -15.69
CA ASP A 192 42.28 14.62 -15.15
C ASP A 192 42.61 14.85 -13.64
N GLU A 193 43.44 13.92 -13.14
CA GLU A 193 44.59 14.05 -12.21
C GLU A 193 44.32 14.44 -10.72
N LYS A 194 45.09 14.08 -9.69
CA LYS A 194 46.08 13.05 -9.28
C LYS A 194 46.49 13.44 -7.85
N ASP A 195 46.91 12.47 -7.02
CA ASP A 195 47.82 12.61 -5.84
C ASP A 195 47.34 13.48 -4.64
N GLU A 196 47.72 13.32 -3.36
CA GLU A 196 48.51 12.37 -2.56
C GLU A 196 48.14 12.64 -1.06
N LYS A 197 48.38 11.62 -0.20
CA LYS A 197 48.69 11.59 1.26
C LYS A 197 48.58 12.87 2.12
N ASP A 198 48.06 12.74 3.35
CA ASP A 198 48.88 12.73 4.59
C ASP A 198 48.10 12.31 5.87
N LYS A 199 48.89 11.85 6.86
CA LYS A 199 48.61 11.39 8.24
C LYS A 199 47.91 12.49 9.06
N GLY A 200 47.12 12.26 10.12
CA GLY A 200 47.13 11.27 11.19
C GLY A 200 47.16 12.07 12.50
N ASP A 201 46.33 11.78 13.50
CA ASP A 201 46.75 11.86 14.91
C ASP A 201 45.81 11.12 15.86
N GLN A 202 46.39 10.66 16.95
CA GLN A 202 45.91 9.76 17.98
C GLN A 202 45.22 10.52 19.13
N ASN A 203 44.37 9.83 19.89
CA ASN A 203 44.57 9.71 21.34
C ASN A 203 43.67 8.62 21.94
N GLU A 204 44.33 7.66 22.57
CA GLU A 204 43.78 6.70 23.53
C GLU A 204 43.62 7.39 24.90
N ASP A 205 42.64 6.95 25.69
CA ASP A 205 42.90 6.78 27.13
C ASP A 205 41.99 5.70 27.74
N LYS A 206 42.63 4.82 28.51
CA LYS A 206 42.11 3.61 29.17
C LYS A 206 41.59 3.95 30.57
N LYS A 207 40.67 3.12 31.10
CA LYS A 207 40.83 2.47 32.43
C LYS A 207 39.75 1.40 32.72
N GLU A 208 40.24 0.18 32.92
CA GLU A 208 39.67 -0.89 33.75
C GLU A 208 39.63 -0.41 35.23
N GLY A 209 38.88 -0.95 36.19
CA GLY A 209 37.94 -2.06 36.33
C GLY A 209 37.64 -2.19 37.84
N ASP A 210 36.57 -2.88 38.25
CA ASP A 210 36.56 -3.54 39.57
C ASP A 210 35.53 -4.67 39.65
N LYS A 211 35.88 -5.73 40.38
CA LYS A 211 35.06 -6.92 40.66
C LYS A 211 34.75 -6.93 42.14
N ASP A 212 33.47 -7.11 42.50
CA ASP A 212 33.12 -7.72 43.78
C ASP A 212 31.98 -8.72 43.61
N LYS A 213 32.14 -9.85 44.32
CA LYS A 213 31.21 -10.98 44.40
C LYS A 213 30.35 -10.79 45.65
N ASP A 214 29.06 -11.14 45.58
CA ASP A 214 28.39 -11.75 46.72
C ASP A 214 27.32 -12.76 46.30
N GLN A 215 27.19 -13.82 47.10
CA GLN A 215 26.36 -15.01 46.90
C GLN A 215 25.06 -14.91 47.69
N GLY A 216 23.95 -15.40 47.12
CA GLY A 216 22.71 -15.64 47.87
C GLY A 216 21.71 -16.43 47.04
N LYS A 217 21.24 -17.56 47.56
CA LYS A 217 20.60 -18.69 46.86
C LYS A 217 19.05 -18.65 47.06
N PRO A 218 18.26 -19.68 46.67
CA PRO A 218 17.12 -19.58 45.74
C PRO A 218 15.74 -19.69 46.43
N ASP A 219 14.66 -19.34 45.73
CA ASP A 219 13.33 -19.85 46.06
C ASP A 219 12.55 -20.35 44.85
N LYS A 220 11.84 -21.44 45.09
CA LYS A 220 11.24 -22.41 44.16
C LYS A 220 9.76 -22.06 43.83
N PRO A 221 9.10 -22.80 42.91
CA PRO A 221 7.96 -22.37 42.10
C PRO A 221 6.60 -22.54 42.81
N LYS A 222 5.57 -21.89 42.26
CA LYS A 222 4.17 -22.22 42.54
C LYS A 222 3.33 -22.29 41.26
N ASP A 223 2.89 -23.53 41.01
CA ASP A 223 1.51 -23.98 40.77
C ASP A 223 0.79 -23.57 39.48
N GLU A 224 0.59 -24.60 38.64
CA GLU A 224 -0.41 -24.71 37.59
C GLU A 224 -1.82 -24.88 38.19
N GLU A 225 -2.79 -24.18 37.62
CA GLU A 225 -4.22 -24.54 37.47
C GLU A 225 -4.74 -23.54 36.42
N GLY A 226 -5.05 -23.89 35.17
CA GLY A 226 -6.09 -24.81 34.76
C GLY A 226 -7.28 -23.97 34.25
N ASP A 227 -7.28 -23.58 32.97
CA ASP A 227 -8.51 -23.03 32.37
C ASP A 227 -8.65 -23.36 30.88
N LYS A 228 -9.83 -23.87 30.51
CA LYS A 228 -10.22 -24.26 29.15
C LYS A 228 -10.59 -23.01 28.35
N PRO A 229 -10.20 -22.86 27.07
CA PRO A 229 -10.74 -21.78 26.24
C PRO A 229 -12.20 -22.07 25.90
N GLN A 230 -13.08 -21.27 26.51
CA GLN A 230 -14.50 -21.16 26.20
C GLN A 230 -14.68 -20.68 24.74
N GLN A 231 -15.45 -21.45 23.96
CA GLN A 231 -15.80 -21.12 22.56
C GLN A 231 -16.43 -19.73 22.47
N GLN A 232 -15.77 -18.80 21.78
CA GLN A 232 -16.32 -17.48 21.46
C GLN A 232 -17.51 -17.66 20.50
N GLN A 233 -18.68 -17.15 20.90
CA GLN A 233 -19.86 -17.10 20.04
C GLN A 233 -19.63 -16.14 18.85
N PRO A 234 -20.19 -16.43 17.66
CA PRO A 234 -20.01 -15.60 16.48
C PRO A 234 -20.70 -14.24 16.64
N VAL A 235 -19.98 -13.17 16.24
CA VAL A 235 -20.47 -11.78 16.23
C VAL A 235 -21.59 -11.63 15.19
N PRO A 236 -22.77 -11.06 15.52
CA PRO A 236 -23.90 -10.96 14.59
C PRO A 236 -23.54 -10.11 13.36
N GLY A 237 -23.81 -10.66 12.17
CA GLY A 237 -23.64 -9.96 10.87
C GLY A 237 -22.41 -10.38 10.05
N GLN A 238 -21.57 -11.28 10.55
CA GLN A 238 -20.50 -11.90 9.77
C GLN A 238 -20.87 -13.34 9.43
N LEU A 239 -20.68 -13.74 8.16
CA LEU A 239 -20.82 -15.14 7.76
C LEU A 239 -19.83 -15.99 8.56
N SER A 240 -20.29 -17.11 9.12
CA SER A 240 -19.42 -18.05 9.81
C SER A 240 -18.35 -18.59 8.87
N PRO A 241 -17.18 -19.03 9.36
CA PRO A 241 -16.15 -19.63 8.51
C PRO A 241 -16.68 -20.78 7.64
N GLN A 242 -17.66 -21.53 8.14
CA GLN A 242 -18.35 -22.59 7.39
C GLN A 242 -19.26 -22.04 6.30
N GLN A 243 -19.95 -20.92 6.53
CA GLN A 243 -20.76 -20.25 5.50
C GLN A 243 -19.89 -19.62 4.41
N VAL A 244 -18.74 -19.06 4.78
CA VAL A 244 -17.74 -18.57 3.80
C VAL A 244 -17.22 -19.74 2.96
N LYS A 245 -16.84 -20.86 3.59
CA LYS A 245 -16.40 -22.07 2.88
C LYS A 245 -17.46 -22.61 1.93
N SER A 246 -18.71 -22.70 2.40
CA SER A 246 -19.85 -23.15 1.59
C SER A 246 -20.12 -22.22 0.40
N LEU A 247 -20.04 -20.90 0.61
CA LEU A 247 -20.20 -19.92 -0.46
C LEU A 247 -19.08 -20.03 -1.51
N LEU A 248 -17.84 -20.20 -1.08
CA LEU A 248 -16.70 -20.38 -1.99
C LEU A 248 -16.81 -21.68 -2.80
N GLU A 249 -17.25 -22.76 -2.16
CA GLU A 249 -17.49 -24.03 -2.83
C GLU A 249 -18.63 -23.94 -3.85
N ALA A 250 -19.71 -23.22 -3.53
CA ALA A 250 -20.80 -22.95 -4.45
C ALA A 250 -20.33 -22.15 -5.68
N MET A 251 -19.56 -21.09 -5.47
CA MET A 251 -19.00 -20.27 -6.56
C MET A 251 -18.07 -21.09 -7.47
N ASN A 252 -17.16 -21.88 -6.90
CA ASN A 252 -16.23 -22.72 -7.66
C ASN A 252 -16.98 -23.78 -8.49
N ASN A 253 -18.06 -24.35 -7.94
CA ASN A 253 -18.90 -25.31 -8.67
C ASN A 253 -19.66 -24.66 -9.83
N GLU A 254 -20.14 -23.42 -9.67
CA GLU A 254 -20.78 -22.67 -10.76
C GLU A 254 -19.80 -22.29 -11.87
N GLU A 255 -18.59 -21.88 -11.51
CA GLU A 255 -17.52 -21.58 -12.47
C GLU A 255 -17.15 -22.83 -13.29
N LYS A 256 -16.93 -23.97 -12.62
CA LYS A 256 -16.62 -25.24 -13.27
C LYS A 256 -17.72 -25.65 -14.25
N LYS A 257 -18.98 -25.54 -13.84
CA LYS A 257 -20.14 -25.87 -14.71
C LYS A 257 -20.21 -24.96 -15.94
N THR A 258 -19.87 -23.68 -15.78
CA THR A 258 -19.81 -22.73 -16.88
C THR A 258 -18.70 -23.09 -17.87
N GLN A 259 -17.52 -23.46 -17.36
CA GLN A 259 -16.38 -23.88 -18.17
C GLN A 259 -16.68 -25.17 -18.96
N GLU A 260 -17.33 -26.15 -18.33
CA GLU A 260 -17.77 -27.39 -18.98
C GLU A 260 -18.76 -27.11 -20.12
N LYS A 261 -19.70 -26.18 -19.91
CA LYS A 261 -20.65 -25.78 -20.96
C LYS A 261 -19.96 -25.13 -22.16
N ILE A 262 -19.03 -24.20 -21.91
CA ILE A 262 -18.24 -23.56 -22.96
C ILE A 262 -17.43 -24.60 -23.75
N ASN A 263 -16.81 -25.55 -23.05
CA ASN A 263 -16.02 -26.60 -23.68
C ASN A 263 -16.91 -27.55 -24.52
N ALA A 264 -18.10 -27.91 -24.03
CA ALA A 264 -19.07 -28.72 -24.78
C ALA A 264 -19.63 -28.00 -26.01
N GLU A 265 -19.82 -26.68 -25.95
CA GLU A 265 -20.23 -25.85 -27.09
C GLU A 265 -19.10 -25.75 -28.14
N LYS A 266 -17.84 -25.57 -27.71
CA LYS A 266 -16.67 -25.59 -28.61
C LYS A 266 -16.51 -26.92 -29.34
N GLN A 267 -16.76 -28.05 -28.69
CA GLN A 267 -16.70 -29.37 -29.34
C GLN A 267 -17.82 -29.60 -30.37
N LYS A 268 -18.95 -28.87 -30.29
CA LYS A 268 -20.06 -28.97 -31.25
C LYS A 268 -19.89 -28.06 -32.48
N GLY A 269 -18.90 -27.16 -32.49
CA GLY A 269 -18.70 -26.14 -33.52
C GLY A 269 -17.48 -26.35 -34.41
N ALA A 270 -17.50 -27.37 -35.27
CA ALA A 270 -16.68 -27.41 -36.50
C ALA A 270 -17.23 -28.44 -37.50
N LYS A 271 -18.46 -28.24 -38.02
CA LYS A 271 -18.85 -28.84 -39.31
C LYS A 271 -18.53 -27.83 -40.40
N VAL A 272 -17.29 -27.85 -40.89
CA VAL A 272 -16.95 -27.21 -42.16
C VAL A 272 -17.71 -27.98 -43.25
N ARG A 273 -18.77 -27.37 -43.80
CA ARG A 273 -19.36 -27.83 -45.05
C ARG A 273 -18.37 -27.45 -46.15
N THR A 274 -17.64 -28.43 -46.66
CA THR A 274 -16.92 -28.31 -47.92
C THR A 274 -17.94 -28.53 -49.04
N ASP A 275 -18.40 -27.43 -49.64
CA ASP A 275 -19.13 -27.51 -50.91
C ASP A 275 -18.12 -27.98 -51.97
N LYS A 276 -18.32 -29.21 -52.46
CA LYS A 276 -17.57 -29.77 -53.58
C LYS A 276 -18.35 -29.45 -54.84
N ASP A 277 -17.85 -28.50 -55.62
CA ASP A 277 -18.21 -28.32 -57.03
C ASP A 277 -17.65 -29.50 -57.85
N TRP A 278 -18.54 -30.30 -58.41
CA TRP A 278 -18.41 -30.98 -59.71
C TRP A 278 -19.76 -31.58 -60.12
#